data_AF-A0AB39KPZ9-F1
#
_entry.id   AF-A0AB39KPZ9-F1
#
_cell.length_a   1.000
_cell.length_b   1.000
_cell.length_c   1.000
_cell.angle_alpha   90.00
_cell.angle_beta   90.00
_cell.angle_gamma   90.00
#
_symmetry.space_group_name_H-M   'P 1'
#
loop_
_entity.id
_entity.type
_entity.pdbx_description
1 polymer ?
#
loop_
_entity_poly.entity_id
_entity_poly.type
_entity_poly.pdbx_seq_one_letter_code
_entity_poly.pdbx_strand_id
1 'polypeptide(L)'
;MKAPALALAALVALATPALAAPAPQPAETPIAYVVRQGDNLYTLAQRYLIQLNDYKRVRTASGVRNVRALRVGSTLKIEPQLLRFEPIEARLVAVSGAVTLQDARGGSAPAVRDAQVFEGHRLITGANAFATFQLADGSRVTLPSNSRMRIVQMRRLLLDGSLQRLFELESGRSGISATPAENAGSQFRVRTPLSVTAVRGTEFRVVHAEAGARSATEVIEGLVGVGSAAAATPETSVKAAFGVTAGAQGINTPSALLPAPDLAPGGAVQEDPQLRFAAKPAEGAVSYRFQLANDAGFVDIFAEGDSQDGQAAFPSVRDGTYFVRLTALDSSGLEGLPSVYSFDRTLNVLEPGAPPQPEGDRKMRRFLFRWNATGEGVRTYRFQLSADPQMKTLTVDQPGLTQPQATVTNLAAGAWYWRVVSIRYKDGAFTQKLGPVQLLRIGQ
;
A
#
# COMPACT_ATOMS: atom_id res chain seq x y z
N MET A 1 -36.10 69.12 -29.99
CA MET A 1 -34.94 68.79 -30.86
C MET A 1 -33.91 68.10 -30.01
N LYS A 2 -33.55 66.86 -30.36
CA LYS A 2 -32.83 65.89 -29.52
C LYS A 2 -31.31 66.15 -29.53
N ALA A 3 -30.69 66.08 -28.36
CA ALA A 3 -29.26 66.24 -28.12
C ALA A 3 -28.44 65.01 -28.61
N PRO A 4 -27.17 65.17 -29.02
CA PRO A 4 -26.32 64.04 -29.38
C PRO A 4 -25.66 63.41 -28.14
N ALA A 5 -25.58 62.08 -28.16
CA ALA A 5 -25.01 61.24 -27.12
C ALA A 5 -23.47 61.22 -27.19
N LEU A 6 -22.81 61.44 -26.04
CA LEU A 6 -21.39 61.16 -25.85
C LEU A 6 -21.18 59.64 -25.69
N ALA A 7 -20.36 59.05 -26.56
CA ALA A 7 -19.90 57.67 -26.44
C ALA A 7 -18.69 57.59 -25.49
N LEU A 8 -18.83 56.86 -24.39
CA LEU A 8 -17.79 56.59 -23.41
C LEU A 8 -16.97 55.38 -23.88
N ALA A 9 -15.71 55.59 -24.25
CA ALA A 9 -14.78 54.51 -24.61
C ALA A 9 -14.24 53.84 -23.34
N ALA A 10 -14.61 52.57 -23.11
CA ALA A 10 -14.09 51.75 -22.03
C ALA A 10 -12.70 51.19 -22.41
N LEU A 11 -11.66 51.61 -21.69
CA LEU A 11 -10.31 51.02 -21.78
C LEU A 11 -10.32 49.65 -21.07
N VAL A 12 -10.24 48.56 -21.84
CA VAL A 12 -10.01 47.22 -21.30
C VAL A 12 -8.50 47.07 -21.03
N ALA A 13 -8.11 47.08 -19.76
CA ALA A 13 -6.75 46.76 -19.35
C ALA A 13 -6.52 45.24 -19.47
N LEU A 14 -5.72 44.83 -20.47
CA LEU A 14 -5.21 43.47 -20.61
C LEU A 14 -4.24 43.19 -19.46
N ALA A 15 -4.69 42.43 -18.45
CA ALA A 15 -3.81 41.88 -17.42
C ALA A 15 -2.94 40.79 -18.06
N THR A 16 -1.64 41.05 -18.17
CA THR A 16 -0.66 40.04 -18.54
C THR A 16 -0.55 39.02 -17.40
N PRO A 17 -0.63 37.71 -17.68
CA PRO A 17 -0.40 36.69 -16.66
C PRO A 17 1.07 36.79 -16.23
N ALA A 18 1.30 37.16 -14.97
CA ALA A 18 2.61 37.09 -14.36
C ALA A 18 3.03 35.61 -14.35
N LEU A 19 4.06 35.27 -15.13
CA LEU A 19 4.75 34.00 -15.03
C LEU A 19 5.26 33.88 -13.59
N ALA A 20 4.63 33.00 -12.81
CA ALA A 20 5.10 32.65 -11.49
C ALA A 20 6.55 32.17 -11.61
N ALA A 21 7.46 32.85 -10.92
CA ALA A 21 8.84 32.40 -10.82
C ALA A 21 8.86 30.98 -10.26
N PRO A 22 9.72 30.08 -10.77
CA PRO A 22 9.87 28.76 -10.20
C PRO A 22 10.17 28.90 -8.70
N ALA A 23 9.40 28.18 -7.88
CA ALA A 23 9.61 28.17 -6.44
C ALA A 23 11.07 27.85 -6.13
N PRO A 24 11.72 28.58 -5.20
CA PRO A 24 13.11 28.31 -4.83
C PRO A 24 13.23 26.85 -4.39
N GLN A 25 14.08 26.09 -5.08
CA GLN A 25 14.42 24.74 -4.63
C GLN A 25 15.10 24.87 -3.25
N PRO A 26 14.64 24.15 -2.22
CA PRO A 26 15.28 24.19 -0.92
C PRO A 26 16.76 23.80 -1.07
N ALA A 27 17.64 24.62 -0.50
CA ALA A 27 19.08 24.43 -0.60
C ALA A 27 19.46 23.04 -0.04
N GLU A 28 20.02 22.18 -0.90
CA GLU A 28 20.55 20.90 -0.47
C GLU A 28 21.67 21.11 0.54
N THR A 29 21.71 20.26 1.59
CA THR A 29 22.74 20.34 2.62
C THR A 29 24.11 20.11 1.98
N PRO A 30 25.05 21.07 2.07
CA PRO A 30 26.37 20.92 1.46
C PRO A 30 27.14 19.74 2.05
N ILE A 31 27.88 19.04 1.19
CA ILE A 31 28.76 17.94 1.60
C ILE A 31 30.07 18.51 2.11
N ALA A 32 30.48 18.02 3.28
CA ALA A 32 31.74 18.36 3.91
C ALA A 32 32.86 17.46 3.37
N TYR A 33 33.82 18.03 2.65
CA TYR A 33 35.01 17.32 2.17
C TYR A 33 36.25 17.77 2.94
N VAL A 34 36.97 16.83 3.56
CA VAL A 34 38.22 17.13 4.25
C VAL A 34 39.38 17.08 3.25
N VAL A 35 40.05 18.22 3.09
CA VAL A 35 41.19 18.39 2.18
C VAL A 35 42.34 17.46 2.54
N ARG A 36 42.82 16.69 1.57
CA ARG A 36 43.96 15.78 1.69
C ARG A 36 45.24 16.42 1.16
N GLN A 37 46.39 15.82 1.48
CA GLN A 37 47.67 16.28 0.97
C GLN A 37 47.70 16.21 -0.57
N GLY A 38 48.08 17.31 -1.22
CA GLY A 38 48.13 17.43 -2.69
C GLY A 38 46.82 17.89 -3.33
N ASP A 39 45.75 18.06 -2.56
CA ASP A 39 44.49 18.59 -3.09
C ASP A 39 44.60 20.08 -3.45
N ASN A 40 44.03 20.42 -4.60
CA ASN A 40 43.72 21.80 -4.95
C ASN A 40 42.35 21.85 -5.63
N LEU A 41 41.75 23.03 -5.71
CA LEU A 41 40.38 23.14 -6.22
C LEU A 41 40.24 22.76 -7.69
N TYR A 42 41.29 22.90 -8.50
CA TYR A 42 41.24 22.50 -9.91
C TYR A 42 41.25 20.97 -10.05
N THR A 43 42.12 20.27 -9.31
CA THR A 43 42.19 18.80 -9.38
C THR A 43 40.94 18.16 -8.78
N LEU A 44 40.41 18.71 -7.69
CA LEU A 44 39.12 18.29 -7.12
C LEU A 44 37.97 18.55 -8.11
N ALA A 45 37.95 19.71 -8.77
CA ALA A 45 36.94 20.03 -9.77
C ALA A 45 36.99 19.10 -10.97
N GLN A 46 38.18 18.82 -11.48
CA GLN A 46 38.37 17.91 -12.61
C GLN A 46 37.89 16.49 -12.28
N ARG A 47 38.13 16.04 -11.05
CA ARG A 47 37.78 14.68 -10.62
C ARG A 47 36.30 14.54 -10.25
N TYR A 48 35.76 15.52 -9.54
CA TYR A 48 34.47 15.35 -8.85
C TYR A 48 33.38 16.34 -9.24
N LEU A 49 33.66 17.46 -9.92
CA LEU A 49 32.62 18.42 -10.31
C LEU A 49 32.11 18.17 -11.73
N ILE A 50 30.82 18.41 -11.95
CA ILE A 50 30.18 18.28 -13.27
C ILE A 50 30.84 19.24 -14.24
N GLN A 51 30.93 20.52 -13.88
CA GLN A 51 31.65 21.52 -14.65
C GLN A 51 32.94 21.92 -13.95
N LEU A 52 34.03 21.99 -14.72
CA LEU A 52 35.34 22.37 -14.16
C LEU A 52 35.29 23.73 -13.46
N ASN A 53 34.48 24.67 -13.96
CA ASN A 53 34.37 26.04 -13.44
C ASN A 53 33.58 26.16 -12.11
N ASP A 54 32.89 25.09 -11.68
CA ASP A 54 32.12 25.06 -10.42
C ASP A 54 32.99 25.19 -9.17
N TYR A 55 34.30 24.99 -9.31
CA TYR A 55 35.26 25.27 -8.23
C TYR A 55 35.16 26.70 -7.69
N LYS A 56 34.67 27.66 -8.49
CA LYS A 56 34.43 29.05 -8.05
C LYS A 56 33.31 29.11 -7.02
N ARG A 57 32.24 28.32 -7.20
CA ARG A 57 31.14 28.21 -6.23
C ARG A 57 31.62 27.55 -4.95
N VAL A 58 32.36 26.44 -5.08
CA VAL A 58 32.99 25.74 -3.94
C VAL A 58 33.92 26.68 -3.18
N ARG A 59 34.75 27.46 -3.87
CA ARG A 59 35.64 28.46 -3.28
C ARG A 59 34.88 29.48 -2.44
N THR A 60 33.80 30.05 -2.98
CA THR A 60 32.98 31.04 -2.30
C THR A 60 32.27 30.43 -1.09
N ALA A 61 31.63 29.28 -1.26
CA ALA A 61 30.91 28.58 -0.18
C ALA A 61 31.83 28.12 0.96
N SER A 62 33.09 27.80 0.65
CA SER A 62 34.08 27.30 1.60
C SER A 62 35.03 28.38 2.14
N GLY A 63 34.92 29.64 1.68
CA GLY A 63 35.81 30.72 2.09
C GLY A 63 37.30 30.52 1.71
N VAL A 64 37.57 29.80 0.63
CA VAL A 64 38.96 29.45 0.23
C VAL A 64 39.65 30.66 -0.42
N ARG A 65 40.78 31.09 0.15
CA ARG A 65 41.60 32.19 -0.40
C ARG A 65 42.53 31.76 -1.53
N ASN A 66 43.28 30.66 -1.33
CA ASN A 66 44.21 30.14 -2.33
C ASN A 66 43.64 28.84 -2.95
N VAL A 67 43.26 28.91 -4.22
CA VAL A 67 42.66 27.77 -4.94
C VAL A 67 43.68 26.70 -5.36
N ARG A 68 44.98 27.04 -5.40
CA ARG A 68 46.06 26.14 -5.81
C ARG A 68 46.74 25.42 -4.64
N ALA A 69 46.60 25.95 -3.43
CA ALA A 69 47.15 25.36 -2.22
C ALA A 69 46.10 25.39 -1.10
N LEU A 70 45.43 24.26 -0.91
CA LEU A 70 44.45 24.08 0.16
C LEU A 70 45.16 23.67 1.45
N ARG A 71 44.61 24.08 2.59
CA ARG A 71 45.12 23.65 3.90
C ARG A 71 44.65 22.22 4.17
N VAL A 72 45.58 21.29 4.31
CA VAL A 72 45.26 19.90 4.66
C VAL A 72 44.46 19.86 5.96
N GLY A 73 43.40 19.05 6.00
CA GLY A 73 42.48 18.95 7.14
C GLY A 73 41.37 20.01 7.18
N SER A 74 41.41 21.04 6.32
CA SER A 74 40.29 21.99 6.23
C SER A 74 39.08 21.36 5.54
N THR A 75 37.88 21.80 5.91
CA THR A 75 36.64 21.31 5.30
C THR A 75 36.14 22.23 4.18
N LEU A 76 35.97 21.67 2.98
CA LEU A 76 35.24 22.31 1.89
C LEU A 76 33.74 21.99 1.99
N LYS A 77 32.90 22.99 1.75
CA LYS A 77 31.46 22.85 1.58
C LYS A 77 31.16 22.79 0.10
N ILE A 78 30.73 21.62 -0.38
CA ILE A 78 30.44 21.38 -1.79
C ILE A 78 28.95 21.08 -1.92
N GLU A 79 28.24 21.89 -2.72
CA GLU A 79 26.83 21.64 -3.00
C GLU A 79 26.68 20.36 -3.84
N PRO A 80 25.76 19.43 -3.48
CA PRO A 80 25.67 18.14 -4.15
C PRO A 80 25.35 18.24 -5.65
N GLN A 81 24.55 19.22 -6.05
CA GLN A 81 24.24 19.51 -7.46
C GLN A 81 25.46 19.84 -8.35
N LEU A 82 26.61 20.18 -7.76
CA LEU A 82 27.85 20.44 -8.50
C LEU A 82 28.66 19.17 -8.74
N LEU A 83 28.36 18.08 -8.05
CA LEU A 83 29.16 16.86 -8.03
C LEU A 83 28.75 15.91 -9.16
N ARG A 84 29.76 15.27 -9.75
CA ARG A 84 29.58 14.11 -10.63
C ARG A 84 29.01 12.95 -9.84
N PHE A 85 28.20 12.16 -10.53
CA PHE A 85 27.48 11.05 -9.93
C PHE A 85 27.41 9.87 -10.89
N GLU A 86 27.20 8.70 -10.30
CA GLU A 86 26.81 7.47 -10.98
C GLU A 86 25.30 7.28 -10.76
N PRO A 87 24.50 7.05 -11.82
CA PRO A 87 23.11 6.68 -11.64
C PRO A 87 23.03 5.33 -10.94
N ILE A 88 22.08 5.19 -10.01
CA ILE A 88 21.73 3.89 -9.45
C ILE A 88 20.31 3.54 -9.88
N GLU A 89 20.04 2.25 -10.01
CA GLU A 89 18.73 1.74 -10.40
C GLU A 89 18.02 1.09 -9.22
N ALA A 90 16.70 1.07 -9.32
CA ALA A 90 15.83 0.27 -8.47
C ALA A 90 15.10 -0.76 -9.33
N ARG A 91 14.59 -1.81 -8.71
CA ARG A 91 13.84 -2.87 -9.38
C ARG A 91 12.44 -2.99 -8.80
N LEU A 92 11.43 -3.13 -9.64
CA LEU A 92 10.08 -3.50 -9.21
C LEU A 92 10.06 -4.95 -8.75
N VAL A 93 9.97 -5.16 -7.43
CA VAL A 93 9.99 -6.51 -6.83
C VAL A 93 8.59 -7.13 -6.71
N ALA A 94 7.56 -6.28 -6.69
CA ALA A 94 6.16 -6.69 -6.72
C ALA A 94 5.30 -5.69 -7.50
N VAL A 95 4.36 -6.22 -8.28
CA VAL A 95 3.39 -5.44 -9.07
C VAL A 95 2.07 -6.22 -9.07
N SER A 96 0.99 -5.58 -8.67
CA SER A 96 -0.35 -6.14 -8.70
C SER A 96 -1.33 -5.09 -9.25
N GLY A 97 -2.27 -5.50 -10.09
CA GLY A 97 -3.25 -4.60 -10.71
C GLY A 97 -2.67 -3.67 -11.78
N ALA A 98 -3.38 -2.57 -12.06
CA ALA A 98 -3.01 -1.59 -13.08
C ALA A 98 -1.94 -0.62 -12.57
N VAL A 99 -0.68 -0.94 -12.84
CA VAL A 99 0.47 -0.09 -12.52
C VAL A 99 1.13 0.39 -13.80
N THR A 100 1.47 1.67 -13.84
CA THR A 100 2.07 2.33 -14.99
C THR A 100 3.41 2.95 -14.59
N LEU A 101 4.43 2.71 -15.41
CA LEU A 101 5.73 3.35 -15.32
C LEU A 101 5.87 4.35 -16.47
N GLN A 102 6.04 5.62 -16.13
CA GLN A 102 6.28 6.71 -17.07
C GLN A 102 7.76 7.10 -17.03
N ASP A 103 8.41 7.18 -18.20
CA ASP A 103 9.79 7.60 -18.35
C ASP A 103 9.93 9.14 -18.28
N ALA A 104 11.17 9.62 -18.21
CA ALA A 104 11.46 11.06 -18.11
C ALA A 104 11.05 11.86 -19.37
N ARG A 105 10.81 11.20 -20.50
CA ARG A 105 10.37 11.80 -21.78
C ARG A 105 8.84 11.77 -21.93
N GLY A 106 8.13 11.24 -20.94
CA GLY A 106 6.67 11.12 -20.94
C GLY A 106 6.13 9.83 -21.55
N GLY A 107 7.00 8.94 -22.06
CA GLY A 107 6.62 7.61 -22.53
C GLY A 107 6.05 6.79 -21.38
N SER A 108 4.95 6.09 -21.61
CA SER A 108 4.19 5.41 -20.55
C SER A 108 3.97 3.96 -20.94
N ALA A 109 4.26 3.03 -20.03
CA ALA A 109 4.07 1.60 -20.24
C ALA A 109 3.53 0.92 -18.96
N PRO A 110 2.79 -0.19 -19.08
CA PRO A 110 2.46 -1.02 -17.94
C PRO A 110 3.73 -1.47 -17.23
N ALA A 111 3.76 -1.30 -15.91
CA ALA A 111 4.84 -1.78 -15.09
C ALA A 111 4.74 -3.31 -14.95
N VAL A 112 5.89 -3.99 -14.99
CA VAL A 112 5.99 -5.43 -14.78
C VAL A 112 7.00 -5.73 -13.69
N ARG A 113 6.88 -6.90 -13.08
CA ARG A 113 7.89 -7.39 -12.13
C ARG A 113 9.27 -7.42 -12.80
N ASP A 114 10.29 -7.13 -12.00
CA ASP A 114 11.70 -7.01 -12.36
C ASP A 114 12.05 -5.85 -13.30
N ALA A 115 11.09 -5.02 -13.70
CA ALA A 115 11.38 -3.81 -14.46
C ALA A 115 12.26 -2.83 -13.66
N GLN A 116 13.20 -2.20 -14.38
CA GLN A 116 14.10 -1.20 -13.81
C GLN A 116 13.39 0.15 -13.67
N VAL A 117 13.61 0.80 -12.54
CA VAL A 117 13.15 2.14 -12.22
C VAL A 117 14.38 3.04 -12.13
N PHE A 118 14.35 4.18 -12.81
CA PHE A 118 15.46 5.12 -12.90
C PHE A 118 15.08 6.50 -12.37
N GLU A 119 16.09 7.34 -12.13
CA GLU A 119 15.91 8.78 -11.92
C GLU A 119 15.11 9.40 -13.07
N GLY A 120 14.13 10.25 -12.73
CA GLY A 120 13.21 10.89 -13.67
C GLY A 120 11.94 10.08 -13.98
N HIS A 121 11.88 8.80 -13.61
CA HIS A 121 10.67 8.01 -13.80
C HIS A 121 9.54 8.44 -12.86
N ARG A 122 8.29 8.14 -13.25
CA ARG A 122 7.11 8.27 -12.41
C ARG A 122 6.35 6.94 -12.38
N LEU A 123 6.05 6.47 -11.18
CA LEU A 123 5.30 5.25 -10.93
C LEU A 123 3.89 5.61 -10.48
N ILE A 124 2.88 5.03 -11.13
CA ILE A 124 1.46 5.32 -10.93
C ILE A 124 0.72 4.02 -10.65
N THR A 125 0.00 3.95 -9.54
CA THR A 125 -0.89 2.85 -9.19
C THR A 125 -2.35 3.29 -9.34
N GLY A 126 -3.15 2.50 -10.08
CA GLY A 126 -4.59 2.70 -10.18
C GLY A 126 -5.36 2.23 -8.94
N ALA A 127 -6.68 2.10 -9.08
CA ALA A 127 -7.53 1.50 -8.06
C ALA A 127 -7.23 0.00 -7.89
N ASN A 128 -7.10 -0.47 -6.65
CA ASN A 128 -6.69 -1.85 -6.32
C ASN A 128 -5.42 -2.28 -7.05
N ALA A 129 -4.44 -1.38 -7.16
CA ALA A 129 -3.15 -1.63 -7.78
C ALA A 129 -2.02 -1.26 -6.83
N PHE A 130 -0.95 -2.05 -6.86
CA PHE A 130 0.12 -2.00 -5.88
C PHE A 130 1.45 -2.18 -6.58
N ALA A 131 2.45 -1.43 -6.13
CA ALA A 131 3.81 -1.57 -6.64
C ALA A 131 4.81 -1.42 -5.52
N THR A 132 5.79 -2.32 -5.44
CA THR A 132 6.94 -2.17 -4.56
C THR A 132 8.20 -2.20 -5.39
N PHE A 133 9.04 -1.16 -5.23
CA PHE A 133 10.38 -1.16 -5.79
C PHE A 133 11.44 -1.20 -4.69
N GLN A 134 12.53 -1.89 -4.98
CA GLN A 134 13.68 -2.05 -4.10
C GLN A 134 14.92 -1.42 -4.73
N LEU A 135 15.66 -0.63 -3.93
CA LEU A 135 16.93 -0.04 -4.30
C LEU A 135 18.09 -1.03 -4.05
N ALA A 136 19.23 -0.80 -4.68
CA ALA A 136 20.44 -1.61 -4.50
C ALA A 136 20.95 -1.67 -3.04
N ASP A 137 20.62 -0.67 -2.22
CA ASP A 137 20.97 -0.61 -0.80
C ASP A 137 19.98 -1.36 0.12
N GLY A 138 19.00 -2.05 -0.45
CA GLY A 138 17.98 -2.80 0.27
C GLY A 138 16.75 -1.98 0.67
N SER A 139 16.77 -0.65 0.55
CA SER A 139 15.62 0.21 0.84
C SER A 139 14.45 -0.16 -0.06
N ARG A 140 13.24 -0.15 0.49
CA ARG A 140 12.00 -0.48 -0.23
C ARG A 140 11.02 0.66 -0.14
N VAL A 141 10.34 0.90 -1.25
CA VAL A 141 9.23 1.83 -1.35
C VAL A 141 8.02 1.11 -1.93
N THR A 142 6.94 1.07 -1.17
CA THR A 142 5.67 0.44 -1.52
C THR A 142 4.62 1.51 -1.77
N LEU A 143 3.96 1.44 -2.91
CA LEU A 143 2.86 2.30 -3.33
C LEU A 143 1.56 1.49 -3.31
N PRO A 144 0.63 1.81 -2.39
CA PRO A 144 -0.73 1.28 -2.42
C PRO A 144 -1.58 1.88 -3.54
N SER A 145 -2.87 1.55 -3.59
CA SER A 145 -3.77 2.03 -4.65
C SER A 145 -3.84 3.56 -4.71
N ASN A 146 -4.11 4.06 -5.92
CA ASN A 146 -4.32 5.48 -6.19
C ASN A 146 -3.14 6.36 -5.74
N SER A 147 -1.92 5.92 -6.04
CA SER A 147 -0.70 6.63 -5.66
C SER A 147 0.12 7.03 -6.88
N ARG A 148 0.77 8.18 -6.78
CA ARG A 148 1.64 8.72 -7.84
C ARG A 148 2.93 9.22 -7.22
N MET A 149 4.04 8.61 -7.61
CA MET A 149 5.37 8.97 -7.12
C MET A 149 6.33 9.21 -8.26
N ARG A 150 7.08 10.31 -8.19
CA ARG A 150 8.19 10.63 -9.09
C ARG A 150 9.52 10.36 -8.39
N ILE A 151 10.42 9.70 -9.10
CA ILE A 151 11.78 9.43 -8.65
C ILE A 151 12.63 10.64 -9.08
N VAL A 152 12.89 11.56 -8.16
CA VAL A 152 13.53 12.85 -8.49
C VAL A 152 15.05 12.73 -8.56
N GLN A 153 15.64 12.05 -7.58
CA GLN A 153 17.07 11.76 -7.54
C GLN A 153 17.26 10.33 -7.06
N MET A 154 18.13 9.58 -7.76
CA MET A 154 18.51 8.24 -7.37
C MET A 154 19.91 7.97 -7.93
N ARG A 155 20.93 8.41 -7.16
CA ARG A 155 22.31 8.46 -7.64
C ARG A 155 23.32 8.35 -6.51
N ARG A 156 24.54 7.95 -6.86
CA ARG A 156 25.70 7.88 -5.98
C ARG A 156 26.71 8.96 -6.35
N LEU A 157 27.15 9.75 -5.39
CA LEU A 157 28.14 10.81 -5.64
C LEU A 157 29.55 10.24 -5.71
N LEU A 158 30.35 10.68 -6.69
CA LEU A 158 31.72 10.20 -6.88
C LEU A 158 32.71 10.69 -5.83
N LEU A 159 32.38 11.77 -5.12
CA LEU A 159 33.27 12.40 -4.14
C LEU A 159 33.53 11.51 -2.92
N ASP A 160 32.47 10.97 -2.35
CA ASP A 160 32.49 10.24 -1.07
C ASP A 160 31.66 8.94 -1.11
N GLY A 161 31.06 8.61 -2.26
CA GLY A 161 30.20 7.44 -2.42
C GLY A 161 28.83 7.58 -1.74
N SER A 162 28.44 8.77 -1.29
CA SER A 162 27.14 9.00 -0.66
C SER A 162 25.97 8.82 -1.63
N LEU A 163 24.85 8.31 -1.12
CA LEU A 163 23.63 8.08 -1.90
C LEU A 163 22.68 9.26 -1.77
N GLN A 164 22.22 9.82 -2.90
CA GLN A 164 21.18 10.84 -2.95
C GLN A 164 19.90 10.21 -3.47
N ARG A 165 18.90 10.11 -2.58
CA ARG A 165 17.59 9.51 -2.86
C ARG A 165 16.51 10.52 -2.50
N LEU A 166 15.84 11.05 -3.52
CA LEU A 166 14.73 11.99 -3.37
C LEU A 166 13.53 11.48 -4.17
N PHE A 167 12.46 11.21 -3.45
CA PHE A 167 11.18 10.79 -4.03
C PHE A 167 10.16 11.89 -3.82
N GLU A 168 9.28 12.09 -4.78
CA GLU A 168 8.19 13.05 -4.70
C GLU A 168 6.87 12.29 -4.80
N LEU A 169 6.11 12.25 -3.70
CA LEU A 169 4.77 11.73 -3.67
C LEU A 169 3.81 12.85 -4.09
N GLU A 170 3.32 12.75 -5.32
CA GLU A 170 2.41 13.73 -5.92
C GLU A 170 0.97 13.54 -5.41
N SER A 171 0.56 12.30 -5.14
CA SER A 171 -0.71 11.95 -4.50
C SER A 171 -0.71 10.51 -3.97
N GLY A 172 -1.62 10.20 -3.05
CA GLY A 172 -1.84 8.87 -2.51
C GLY A 172 -0.99 8.57 -1.28
N ARG A 173 -0.45 7.35 -1.22
CA ARG A 173 0.29 6.85 -0.06
C ARG A 173 1.61 6.20 -0.49
N SER A 174 2.58 6.19 0.41
CA SER A 174 3.81 5.43 0.27
C SER A 174 4.23 4.87 1.61
N GLY A 175 4.62 3.59 1.64
CA GLY A 175 5.32 2.97 2.74
C GLY A 175 6.79 2.86 2.40
N ILE A 176 7.67 3.24 3.33
CA ILE A 176 9.11 3.26 3.12
C ILE A 176 9.79 2.48 4.24
N SER A 177 10.64 1.54 3.85
CA SER A 177 11.65 0.91 4.71
C SER A 177 13.02 1.37 4.20
N ALA A 178 13.63 2.33 4.89
CA ALA A 178 14.88 2.93 4.47
C ALA A 178 16.07 2.28 5.20
N THR A 179 17.03 1.74 4.45
CA THR A 179 18.26 1.19 5.03
C THR A 179 19.07 2.32 5.70
N PRO A 180 19.62 2.11 6.91
CA PRO A 180 20.49 3.08 7.56
C PRO A 180 21.63 3.54 6.65
N ALA A 181 21.89 4.85 6.62
CA ALA A 181 22.98 5.40 5.84
C ALA A 181 24.35 5.02 6.44
N GLU A 182 25.19 4.38 5.64
CA GLU A 182 26.59 4.09 5.97
C GLU A 182 27.45 5.37 5.97
N ASN A 183 27.22 6.26 4.99
CA ASN A 183 27.96 7.52 4.81
C ASN A 183 27.13 8.71 5.30
N ALA A 184 27.76 9.62 6.06
CA ALA A 184 27.11 10.82 6.60
C ALA A 184 26.53 11.77 5.54
N GLY A 185 27.06 11.75 4.31
CA GLY A 185 26.53 12.53 3.19
C GLY A 185 25.29 11.92 2.52
N SER A 186 24.92 10.68 2.85
CA SER A 186 23.79 10.00 2.19
C SER A 186 22.46 10.52 2.70
N GLN A 187 21.56 10.80 1.77
CA GLN A 187 20.26 11.38 2.06
C GLN A 187 19.17 10.46 1.49
N PHE A 188 18.13 10.26 2.29
CA PHE A 188 16.88 9.67 1.85
C PHE A 188 15.77 10.64 2.22
N ARG A 189 15.06 11.15 1.21
CA ARG A 189 14.00 12.14 1.38
C ARG A 189 12.76 11.78 0.59
N VAL A 190 11.60 12.00 1.20
CA VAL A 190 10.30 11.96 0.52
C VAL A 190 9.66 13.33 0.63
N ARG A 191 9.36 13.94 -0.51
CA ARG A 191 8.70 15.23 -0.64
C ARG A 191 7.24 15.02 -1.01
N THR A 192 6.37 15.77 -0.36
CA THR A 192 5.00 16.04 -0.82
C THR A 192 4.89 17.56 -1.11
N PRO A 193 3.81 18.03 -1.73
CA PRO A 193 3.57 19.46 -1.90
C PRO A 193 3.57 20.28 -0.58
N LEU A 194 3.31 19.65 0.57
CA LEU A 194 3.21 20.35 1.87
C LEU A 194 4.39 20.06 2.82
N SER A 195 5.12 18.98 2.62
CA SER A 195 6.17 18.56 3.57
C SER A 195 7.34 17.87 2.88
N VAL A 196 8.51 17.93 3.51
CA VAL A 196 9.67 17.12 3.17
C VAL A 196 10.08 16.29 4.38
N THR A 197 10.29 15.00 4.17
CA THR A 197 10.79 14.08 5.19
C THR A 197 12.26 13.79 4.93
N ALA A 198 13.05 13.73 5.99
CA ALA A 198 14.45 13.32 5.98
C ALA A 198 14.63 12.19 6.99
N VAL A 199 15.24 11.08 6.55
CA VAL A 199 15.30 9.86 7.36
C VAL A 199 16.69 9.26 7.41
N ARG A 200 16.96 8.57 8.52
CA ARG A 200 18.14 7.74 8.68
C ARG A 200 17.75 6.41 9.35
N GLY A 201 17.57 5.36 8.54
CA GLY A 201 17.29 4.02 9.05
C GLY A 201 15.92 3.92 9.73
N THR A 202 14.84 4.00 8.96
CA THR A 202 13.48 4.10 9.51
C THR A 202 12.46 3.34 8.68
N GLU A 203 11.39 2.92 9.35
CA GLU A 203 10.15 2.50 8.72
C GLU A 203 9.07 3.55 8.95
N PHE A 204 8.51 4.09 7.87
CA PHE A 204 7.54 5.18 7.94
C PHE A 204 6.61 5.18 6.74
N ARG A 205 5.48 5.86 6.90
CA ARG A 205 4.51 6.10 5.83
C ARG A 205 4.41 7.59 5.55
N VAL A 206 4.21 7.93 4.27
CA VAL A 206 3.92 9.29 3.82
C VAL A 206 2.63 9.26 3.02
N VAL A 207 1.73 10.18 3.34
CA VAL A 207 0.42 10.32 2.70
C VAL A 207 0.29 11.73 2.15
N HIS A 208 -0.27 11.86 0.95
CA HIS A 208 -0.68 13.14 0.37
C HIS A 208 -2.07 13.03 -0.27
N ALA A 209 -3.03 13.79 0.25
CA ALA A 209 -4.38 13.79 -0.30
C ALA A 209 -4.43 14.59 -1.62
N GLU A 210 -5.09 14.05 -2.64
CA GLU A 210 -5.13 14.61 -4.01
C GLU A 210 -5.75 16.02 -4.08
N ALA A 211 -6.62 16.38 -3.13
CA ALA A 211 -7.18 17.74 -3.00
C ALA A 211 -6.18 18.77 -2.45
N GLY A 212 -4.89 18.42 -2.28
CA GLY A 212 -3.81 19.31 -1.85
C GLY A 212 -3.91 19.80 -0.40
N ALA A 213 -4.92 19.35 0.35
CA ALA A 213 -5.27 19.92 1.65
C ALA A 213 -4.47 19.35 2.83
N ARG A 214 -3.84 18.17 2.66
CA ARG A 214 -3.21 17.46 3.77
C ARG A 214 -2.10 16.53 3.30
N SER A 215 -0.97 16.58 4.00
CA SER A 215 0.01 15.49 4.02
C SER A 215 0.15 14.94 5.44
N ALA A 216 0.58 13.69 5.55
CA ALA A 216 0.91 13.08 6.83
C ALA A 216 2.20 12.28 6.72
N THR A 217 2.93 12.19 7.83
CA THR A 217 4.08 11.31 8.01
C THR A 217 3.89 10.53 9.29
N GLU A 218 3.93 9.21 9.22
CA GLU A 218 3.70 8.30 10.34
C GLU A 218 4.95 7.43 10.51
N VAL A 219 5.56 7.45 11.69
CA VAL A 219 6.82 6.74 11.95
C VAL A 219 6.54 5.47 12.74
N ILE A 220 6.85 4.33 12.14
CA ILE A 220 6.69 3.02 12.76
C ILE A 220 7.96 2.68 13.54
N GLU A 221 9.12 2.86 12.91
CA GLU A 221 10.43 2.62 13.52
C GLU A 221 11.42 3.75 13.24
N GLY A 222 12.28 4.05 14.22
CA GLY A 222 13.34 5.04 14.11
C GLY A 222 12.89 6.48 14.33
N LEU A 223 13.49 7.43 13.60
CA LEU A 223 13.31 8.87 13.76
C LEU A 223 13.31 9.58 12.39
N VAL A 224 12.28 10.38 12.13
CA VAL A 224 12.09 11.12 10.88
C VAL A 224 12.06 12.62 11.16
N GLY A 225 12.86 13.40 10.44
CA GLY A 225 12.73 14.86 10.41
C GLY A 225 11.67 15.26 9.39
N VAL A 226 10.72 16.11 9.78
CA VAL A 226 9.65 16.62 8.91
C VAL A 226 9.70 18.14 8.85
N GLY A 227 9.96 18.67 7.65
CA GLY A 227 9.98 20.11 7.37
C GLY A 227 8.84 20.53 6.46
N SER A 228 8.57 21.85 6.41
CA SER A 228 7.68 22.43 5.40
C SER A 228 8.31 22.33 4.01
N ALA A 229 7.52 22.01 2.99
CA ALA A 229 8.00 22.05 1.60
C ALA A 229 8.23 23.48 1.09
N ALA A 230 7.51 24.47 1.64
CA ALA A 230 7.50 25.86 1.16
C ALA A 230 8.50 26.78 1.90
N ALA A 231 8.92 26.40 3.11
CA ALA A 231 9.77 27.22 3.95
C ALA A 231 10.93 26.39 4.53
N ALA A 232 12.11 26.99 4.57
CA ALA A 232 13.28 26.44 5.26
C ALA A 232 13.13 26.61 6.79
N THR A 233 12.09 26.01 7.36
CA THR A 233 11.87 25.94 8.81
C THR A 233 12.68 24.79 9.40
N PRO A 234 13.03 24.85 10.70
CA PRO A 234 13.62 23.71 11.40
C PRO A 234 12.75 22.47 11.23
N GLU A 235 13.39 21.32 10.99
CA GLU A 235 12.68 20.05 10.89
C GLU A 235 12.11 19.66 12.26
N THR A 236 10.84 19.27 12.27
CA THR A 236 10.20 18.67 13.43
C THR A 236 10.62 17.20 13.51
N SER A 237 11.24 16.80 14.61
CA SER A 237 11.63 15.41 14.84
C SER A 237 10.42 14.57 15.27
N VAL A 238 10.12 13.52 14.52
CA VAL A 238 9.02 12.58 14.77
C VAL A 238 9.62 11.20 15.08
N LYS A 239 9.41 10.72 16.29
CA LYS A 239 9.90 9.41 16.76
C LYS A 239 8.94 8.27 16.40
N ALA A 240 9.41 7.04 16.50
CA ALA A 240 8.59 5.83 16.41
C ALA A 240 7.29 5.93 17.24
N ALA A 241 6.22 5.36 16.69
CA ALA A 241 4.84 5.42 17.19
C ALA A 241 4.23 6.83 17.27
N PHE A 242 4.77 7.80 16.53
CA PHE A 242 4.20 9.13 16.38
C PHE A 242 3.96 9.46 14.90
N GLY A 243 2.98 10.32 14.67
CA GLY A 243 2.66 10.87 13.36
C GLY A 243 2.59 12.38 13.41
N VAL A 244 2.76 13.02 12.26
CA VAL A 244 2.58 14.45 12.10
C VAL A 244 1.86 14.74 10.80
N THR A 245 1.10 15.82 10.80
CA THR A 245 0.26 16.22 9.68
C THR A 245 0.69 17.60 9.21
N ALA A 246 0.70 17.82 7.90
CA ALA A 246 1.02 19.11 7.28
C ALA A 246 -0.21 19.63 6.52
N GLY A 247 -0.50 20.92 6.70
CA GLY A 247 -1.57 21.64 6.02
C GLY A 247 -1.10 22.99 5.50
N ALA A 248 -2.04 23.84 5.06
CA ALA A 248 -1.73 25.17 4.51
C ALA A 248 -0.99 26.10 5.49
N GLN A 249 -1.20 25.92 6.80
CA GLN A 249 -0.56 26.71 7.85
C GLN A 249 0.82 26.18 8.28
N GLY A 250 1.28 25.06 7.71
CA GLY A 250 2.56 24.44 8.03
C GLY A 250 2.44 23.05 8.65
N ILE A 251 3.46 22.68 9.42
CA ILE A 251 3.57 21.38 10.09
C ILE A 251 2.90 21.47 11.47
N ASN A 252 1.97 20.57 11.76
CA ASN A 252 1.32 20.48 13.07
C ASN A 252 2.24 19.85 14.13
N THR A 253 1.81 19.86 15.39
CA THR A 253 2.55 19.17 16.45
C THR A 253 2.41 17.65 16.30
N PRO A 254 3.48 16.85 16.46
CA PRO A 254 3.38 15.40 16.40
C PRO A 254 2.47 14.82 17.49
N SER A 255 1.68 13.81 17.15
CA SER A 255 0.80 13.08 18.07
C SER A 255 1.12 11.57 18.04
N ALA A 256 0.79 10.87 19.13
CA ALA A 256 0.94 9.43 19.19
C ALA A 256 0.01 8.75 18.17
N LEU A 257 0.52 7.72 17.49
CA LEU A 257 -0.28 6.86 16.64
C LEU A 257 -1.18 5.97 17.50
N LEU A 258 -2.36 5.63 16.98
CA LEU A 258 -3.24 4.66 17.65
C LEU A 258 -2.49 3.32 17.82
N PRO A 259 -2.74 2.59 18.92
CA PRO A 259 -2.17 1.27 19.14
C PRO A 259 -2.65 0.29 18.06
N ALA A 260 -1.89 -0.78 17.88
CA ALA A 260 -2.21 -1.80 16.89
C ALA A 260 -3.53 -2.50 17.25
N PRO A 261 -4.56 -2.47 16.37
CA PRO A 261 -5.84 -3.11 16.65
C PRO A 261 -5.77 -4.64 16.53
N ASP A 262 -6.63 -5.32 17.29
CA ASP A 262 -6.74 -6.78 17.23
C ASP A 262 -7.65 -7.23 16.09
N LEU A 263 -7.31 -8.36 15.46
CA LEU A 263 -8.25 -9.07 14.59
C LEU A 263 -9.28 -9.83 15.44
N ALA A 264 -10.56 -9.74 15.06
CA ALA A 264 -11.62 -10.53 15.67
C ALA A 264 -11.47 -12.02 15.28
N PRO A 265 -12.05 -12.95 16.07
CA PRO A 265 -12.02 -14.38 15.76
C PRO A 265 -12.62 -14.71 14.38
N GLY A 266 -12.17 -15.82 13.80
CA GLY A 266 -12.68 -16.31 12.49
C GLY A 266 -11.84 -15.89 11.27
N GLY A 267 -10.78 -15.10 11.47
CA GLY A 267 -9.90 -14.66 10.39
C GLY A 267 -8.89 -15.71 9.89
N ALA A 268 -8.55 -16.70 10.71
CA ALA A 268 -7.40 -17.58 10.49
C ALA A 268 -7.56 -18.60 9.35
N VAL A 269 -8.76 -19.13 9.13
CA VAL A 269 -9.07 -20.05 8.02
C VAL A 269 -10.27 -19.49 7.26
N GLN A 270 -10.06 -19.16 5.99
CA GLN A 270 -11.04 -18.53 5.12
C GLN A 270 -11.62 -19.58 4.17
N GLU A 271 -12.83 -20.07 4.47
CA GLU A 271 -13.48 -21.13 3.68
C GLU A 271 -14.54 -20.62 2.68
N ASP A 272 -15.06 -19.43 2.90
CA ASP A 272 -16.19 -18.89 2.15
C ASP A 272 -15.77 -18.35 0.76
N PRO A 273 -16.73 -18.00 -0.12
CA PRO A 273 -16.41 -17.43 -1.43
C PRO A 273 -15.64 -16.12 -1.37
N GLN A 274 -15.97 -15.26 -0.40
CA GLN A 274 -15.28 -14.00 -0.12
C GLN A 274 -14.43 -14.15 1.13
N LEU A 275 -13.26 -13.51 1.14
CA LEU A 275 -12.48 -13.39 2.37
C LEU A 275 -13.15 -12.33 3.24
N ARG A 276 -13.28 -12.60 4.54
CA ARG A 276 -13.87 -11.66 5.49
C ARG A 276 -12.97 -11.49 6.70
N PHE A 277 -12.75 -10.24 7.07
CA PHE A 277 -11.96 -9.85 8.23
C PHE A 277 -12.74 -8.84 9.04
N ALA A 278 -12.58 -8.92 10.36
CA ALA A 278 -13.23 -8.04 11.31
C ALA A 278 -12.19 -7.53 12.31
N ALA A 279 -12.16 -6.23 12.56
CA ALA A 279 -11.37 -5.62 13.61
C ALA A 279 -12.13 -5.66 14.93
N LYS A 280 -11.44 -5.85 16.05
CA LYS A 280 -12.00 -5.48 17.35
C LYS A 280 -12.00 -3.95 17.46
N PRO A 281 -13.05 -3.34 18.01
CA PRO A 281 -13.08 -1.89 18.22
C PRO A 281 -11.87 -1.41 19.02
N ALA A 282 -11.14 -0.43 18.49
CA ALA A 282 -10.02 0.25 19.10
C ALA A 282 -10.41 1.67 19.55
N GLU A 283 -9.94 2.08 20.72
CA GLU A 283 -10.21 3.42 21.26
C GLU A 283 -9.62 4.50 20.35
N GLY A 284 -10.41 5.56 20.07
CA GLY A 284 -10.00 6.66 19.20
C GLY A 284 -10.03 6.36 17.69
N ALA A 285 -10.30 5.12 17.28
CA ALA A 285 -10.40 4.74 15.89
C ALA A 285 -11.71 5.23 15.26
N VAL A 286 -11.62 5.90 14.11
CA VAL A 286 -12.77 6.31 13.28
C VAL A 286 -12.93 5.44 12.03
N SER A 287 -11.86 4.75 11.63
CA SER A 287 -11.88 3.73 10.59
C SER A 287 -10.70 2.76 10.75
N TYR A 288 -10.75 1.68 9.99
CA TYR A 288 -9.73 0.64 9.91
C TYR A 288 -9.31 0.47 8.47
N ARG A 289 -8.05 0.10 8.27
CA ARG A 289 -7.51 -0.27 6.98
C ARG A 289 -7.00 -1.70 7.04
N PHE A 290 -7.38 -2.47 6.03
CA PHE A 290 -7.00 -3.86 5.84
C PHE A 290 -6.17 -3.95 4.56
N GLN A 291 -5.06 -4.67 4.61
CA GLN A 291 -4.25 -4.98 3.43
C GLN A 291 -3.95 -6.48 3.41
N LEU A 292 -4.03 -7.10 2.23
CA LEU A 292 -3.71 -8.50 2.02
C LEU A 292 -2.45 -8.62 1.16
N ALA A 293 -1.53 -9.50 1.57
CA ALA A 293 -0.25 -9.71 0.91
C ALA A 293 0.13 -11.18 0.81
N ASN A 294 0.99 -11.48 -0.17
CA ASN A 294 1.58 -12.81 -0.37
C ASN A 294 2.75 -13.09 0.59
N ASP A 295 3.26 -12.06 1.27
CA ASP A 295 4.38 -12.15 2.21
C ASP A 295 4.15 -11.32 3.49
N ALA A 296 4.80 -11.74 4.58
CA ALA A 296 4.68 -11.10 5.89
C ALA A 296 5.28 -9.67 5.94
N GLY A 297 6.17 -9.34 5.00
CA GLY A 297 6.78 -8.01 4.88
C GLY A 297 5.90 -7.01 4.12
N PHE A 298 4.75 -7.43 3.61
CA PHE A 298 3.85 -6.62 2.78
C PHE A 298 4.57 -5.99 1.58
N VAL A 299 5.49 -6.75 0.97
CA VAL A 299 6.17 -6.38 -0.27
C VAL A 299 5.23 -6.58 -1.46
N ASP A 300 4.53 -7.71 -1.49
CA ASP A 300 3.60 -8.12 -2.55
C ASP A 300 2.14 -8.05 -2.07
N ILE A 301 1.65 -6.81 -1.95
CA ILE A 301 0.27 -6.50 -1.62
C ILE A 301 -0.60 -6.72 -2.85
N PHE A 302 -1.74 -7.39 -2.69
CA PHE A 302 -2.67 -7.67 -3.79
C PHE A 302 -4.10 -7.16 -3.55
N ALA A 303 -4.45 -6.76 -2.33
CA ALA A 303 -5.74 -6.16 -2.03
C ALA A 303 -5.66 -5.23 -0.82
N GLU A 304 -6.54 -4.24 -0.78
CA GLU A 304 -6.74 -3.37 0.38
C GLU A 304 -8.16 -2.87 0.48
N GLY A 305 -8.58 -2.45 1.67
CA GLY A 305 -9.90 -1.90 1.92
C GLY A 305 -9.94 -1.12 3.22
N ASP A 306 -10.68 0.00 3.20
CA ASP A 306 -10.97 0.81 4.38
C ASP A 306 -12.39 0.50 4.88
N SER A 307 -12.60 0.54 6.19
CA SER A 307 -13.88 0.23 6.83
C SER A 307 -14.11 1.08 8.07
N GLN A 308 -15.30 1.67 8.20
CA GLN A 308 -15.69 2.44 9.39
C GLN A 308 -16.25 1.55 10.51
N ASP A 309 -16.93 0.46 10.15
CA ASP A 309 -17.53 -0.50 11.10
C ASP A 309 -16.57 -1.63 11.49
N GLY A 310 -15.33 -1.59 10.98
CA GLY A 310 -14.31 -2.60 11.22
C GLY A 310 -14.54 -3.91 10.47
N GLN A 311 -15.48 -3.98 9.53
CA GLN A 311 -15.72 -5.16 8.68
C GLN A 311 -15.18 -4.93 7.26
N ALA A 312 -14.37 -5.87 6.78
CA ALA A 312 -13.84 -5.85 5.42
C ALA A 312 -14.11 -7.18 4.70
N ALA A 313 -14.48 -7.09 3.42
CA ALA A 313 -14.69 -8.22 2.54
C ALA A 313 -13.87 -8.06 1.26
N PHE A 314 -13.25 -9.14 0.82
CA PHE A 314 -12.41 -9.17 -0.37
C PHE A 314 -12.85 -10.27 -1.35
N PRO A 315 -12.56 -10.11 -2.64
CA PRO A 315 -12.73 -11.19 -3.61
C PRO A 315 -11.98 -12.45 -3.20
N SER A 316 -12.43 -13.59 -3.73
CA SER A 316 -11.74 -14.86 -3.56
C SER A 316 -10.33 -14.81 -4.14
N VAL A 317 -9.40 -15.47 -3.46
CA VAL A 317 -8.08 -15.82 -3.98
C VAL A 317 -7.94 -17.34 -4.03
N ARG A 318 -6.88 -17.80 -4.71
CA ARG A 318 -6.53 -19.23 -4.77
C ARG A 318 -6.27 -19.78 -3.37
N ASP A 319 -6.40 -21.08 -3.22
CA ASP A 319 -6.04 -21.74 -1.97
C ASP A 319 -4.54 -21.57 -1.68
N GLY A 320 -4.20 -21.27 -0.43
CA GLY A 320 -2.84 -20.96 0.00
C GLY A 320 -2.79 -20.19 1.32
N THR A 321 -1.58 -19.91 1.81
CA THR A 321 -1.36 -19.10 3.02
C THR A 321 -1.00 -17.67 2.62
N TYR A 322 -1.63 -16.70 3.28
CA TYR A 322 -1.51 -15.28 3.00
C TYR A 322 -1.40 -14.47 4.30
N PHE A 323 -1.19 -13.17 4.19
CA PHE A 323 -1.07 -12.26 5.33
C PHE A 323 -2.09 -11.13 5.25
N VAL A 324 -2.65 -10.75 6.39
CA VAL A 324 -3.49 -9.57 6.56
C VAL A 324 -2.82 -8.59 7.52
N ARG A 325 -2.72 -7.33 7.12
CA ARG A 325 -2.30 -6.20 7.96
C ARG A 325 -3.52 -5.36 8.29
N LEU A 326 -3.68 -5.05 9.57
CA LEU A 326 -4.75 -4.24 10.10
C LEU A 326 -4.18 -3.01 10.82
N THR A 327 -4.68 -1.83 10.48
CA THR A 327 -4.35 -0.56 11.14
C THR A 327 -5.63 0.21 11.45
N ALA A 328 -5.63 0.97 12.54
CA ALA A 328 -6.71 1.90 12.89
C ALA A 328 -6.34 3.32 12.45
N LEU A 329 -7.31 4.12 12.02
CA LEU A 329 -7.11 5.53 11.70
C LEU A 329 -7.81 6.42 12.73
N ASP A 330 -7.15 7.50 13.15
CA ASP A 330 -7.74 8.47 14.05
C ASP A 330 -8.56 9.55 13.32
N SER A 331 -9.24 10.41 14.08
CA SER A 331 -10.04 11.51 13.53
C SER A 331 -9.23 12.57 12.77
N SER A 332 -7.91 12.63 13.00
CA SER A 332 -7.03 13.47 12.22
C SER A 332 -6.71 12.84 10.86
N GLY A 333 -6.93 11.53 10.69
CA GLY A 333 -6.59 10.74 9.52
C GLY A 333 -5.14 10.25 9.52
N LEU A 334 -4.51 10.11 10.69
CA LEU A 334 -3.24 9.39 10.84
C LEU A 334 -3.52 7.90 10.92
N GLU A 335 -2.76 7.10 10.19
CA GLU A 335 -2.81 5.65 10.28
C GLU A 335 -1.95 5.17 11.47
N GLY A 336 -2.52 4.30 12.30
CA GLY A 336 -1.94 3.78 13.53
C GLY A 336 -0.90 2.68 13.33
N LEU A 337 -0.45 2.07 14.44
CA LEU A 337 0.47 0.94 14.39
C LEU A 337 -0.21 -0.31 13.77
N PRO A 338 0.54 -1.14 13.03
CA PRO A 338 -0.02 -2.31 12.37
C PRO A 338 -0.04 -3.55 13.25
N SER A 339 -1.10 -4.35 13.11
CA SER A 339 -1.11 -5.77 13.48
C SER A 339 -1.04 -6.63 12.22
N VAL A 340 -0.26 -7.71 12.26
CA VAL A 340 -0.09 -8.64 11.14
C VAL A 340 -0.48 -10.04 11.57
N TYR A 341 -1.29 -10.71 10.74
CA TYR A 341 -1.73 -12.09 10.95
C TYR A 341 -1.56 -12.90 9.68
N SER A 342 -1.18 -14.16 9.79
CA SER A 342 -1.31 -15.14 8.70
C SER A 342 -2.74 -15.69 8.66
N PHE A 343 -3.23 -16.03 7.47
CA PHE A 343 -4.46 -16.79 7.30
C PHE A 343 -4.33 -17.81 6.18
N ASP A 344 -5.03 -18.93 6.32
CA ASP A 344 -5.12 -19.97 5.31
C ASP A 344 -6.40 -19.79 4.50
N ARG A 345 -6.26 -19.69 3.19
CA ARG A 345 -7.35 -19.74 2.23
C ARG A 345 -7.59 -21.18 1.79
N THR A 346 -8.78 -21.70 2.08
CA THR A 346 -9.26 -22.98 1.51
C THR A 346 -10.73 -22.92 1.13
N LEU A 347 -11.06 -22.66 -0.12
CA LEU A 347 -12.46 -22.61 -0.56
C LEU A 347 -13.15 -23.94 -0.22
N ASN A 348 -14.21 -23.88 0.57
CA ASN A 348 -14.92 -25.06 1.05
C ASN A 348 -16.40 -24.76 1.27
N VAL A 349 -17.13 -24.54 0.19
CA VAL A 349 -18.56 -24.19 0.26
C VAL A 349 -19.39 -25.46 0.21
N LEU A 350 -20.45 -25.52 1.03
CA LEU A 350 -21.49 -26.54 0.97
C LEU A 350 -22.84 -25.86 1.18
N GLU A 351 -23.62 -25.77 0.11
CA GLU A 351 -24.91 -25.07 0.10
C GLU A 351 -26.01 -26.03 -0.35
N PRO A 352 -27.18 -26.03 0.32
CA PRO A 352 -28.33 -26.80 -0.14
C PRO A 352 -28.83 -26.25 -1.48
N GLY A 353 -29.31 -27.14 -2.35
CA GLY A 353 -30.01 -26.77 -3.56
C GLY A 353 -31.45 -26.35 -3.26
N ALA A 354 -32.20 -26.04 -4.32
CA ALA A 354 -33.62 -25.73 -4.20
C ALA A 354 -34.40 -26.88 -3.52
N PRO A 355 -35.46 -26.57 -2.74
CA PRO A 355 -36.31 -27.59 -2.15
C PRO A 355 -36.82 -28.58 -3.21
N PRO A 356 -36.70 -29.90 -2.98
CA PRO A 356 -37.08 -30.89 -3.97
C PRO A 356 -38.58 -30.85 -4.23
N GLN A 357 -38.96 -30.95 -5.50
CA GLN A 357 -40.36 -31.12 -5.90
C GLN A 357 -40.67 -32.62 -6.06
N PRO A 358 -41.92 -33.05 -5.80
CA PRO A 358 -42.32 -34.43 -6.06
C PRO A 358 -42.34 -34.70 -7.58
N GLU A 359 -41.62 -35.73 -8.00
CA GLU A 359 -41.64 -36.26 -9.36
C GLU A 359 -42.33 -37.63 -9.41
N GLY A 360 -43.04 -37.92 -10.51
CA GLY A 360 -43.76 -39.18 -10.70
C GLY A 360 -45.22 -39.16 -10.22
N ASP A 361 -45.91 -40.29 -10.39
CA ASP A 361 -47.33 -40.41 -10.10
C ASP A 361 -47.65 -40.46 -8.60
N ARG A 362 -48.92 -40.22 -8.23
CA ARG A 362 -49.40 -40.19 -6.84
C ARG A 362 -49.02 -41.42 -6.00
N LYS A 363 -48.79 -42.59 -6.62
CA LYS A 363 -48.43 -43.85 -5.96
C LYS A 363 -46.92 -44.01 -5.69
N MET A 364 -46.06 -43.34 -6.45
CA MET A 364 -44.60 -43.36 -6.27
C MET A 364 -44.02 -41.97 -6.50
N ARG A 365 -44.09 -41.14 -5.46
CA ARG A 365 -43.46 -39.82 -5.48
C ARG A 365 -41.98 -39.97 -5.17
N ARG A 366 -41.14 -39.41 -6.04
CA ARG A 366 -39.69 -39.31 -5.86
C ARG A 366 -39.31 -37.88 -5.56
N PHE A 367 -38.40 -37.68 -4.62
CA PHE A 367 -37.88 -36.37 -4.23
C PHE A 367 -36.37 -36.37 -4.47
N LEU A 368 -35.93 -35.54 -5.40
CA LEU A 368 -34.51 -35.41 -5.76
C LEU A 368 -33.89 -34.23 -5.03
N PHE A 369 -33.19 -34.53 -3.94
CA PHE A 369 -32.43 -33.56 -3.17
C PHE A 369 -31.13 -33.26 -3.90
N ARG A 370 -30.79 -31.98 -4.05
CA ARG A 370 -29.54 -31.52 -4.65
C ARG A 370 -28.84 -30.55 -3.72
N TRP A 371 -27.53 -30.46 -3.84
CA TRP A 371 -26.72 -29.46 -3.15
C TRP A 371 -25.58 -29.03 -4.08
N ASN A 372 -24.94 -27.92 -3.73
CA ASN A 372 -23.73 -27.45 -4.38
C ASN A 372 -22.56 -27.54 -3.40
N ALA A 373 -21.40 -27.94 -3.90
CA ALA A 373 -20.17 -27.91 -3.13
C ALA A 373 -19.04 -27.37 -4.01
N THR A 374 -18.32 -26.39 -3.49
CA THR A 374 -17.25 -25.70 -4.24
C THR A 374 -15.94 -25.76 -3.46
N GLY A 375 -14.84 -25.90 -4.19
CA GLY A 375 -13.48 -25.94 -3.65
C GLY A 375 -12.78 -27.27 -3.91
N GLU A 376 -11.46 -27.20 -4.04
CA GLU A 376 -10.61 -28.33 -4.42
C GLU A 376 -10.65 -29.48 -3.41
N GLY A 377 -10.27 -30.67 -3.89
CA GLY A 377 -10.23 -31.91 -3.11
C GLY A 377 -11.31 -32.91 -3.51
N VAL A 378 -11.07 -34.18 -3.17
CA VAL A 378 -12.03 -35.27 -3.41
C VAL A 378 -13.10 -35.22 -2.31
N ARG A 379 -14.38 -35.31 -2.71
CA ARG A 379 -15.51 -35.22 -1.78
C ARG A 379 -16.37 -36.47 -1.78
N THR A 380 -16.85 -36.83 -0.60
CA THR A 380 -18.00 -37.71 -0.42
C THR A 380 -19.03 -37.01 0.45
N TYR A 381 -20.29 -37.40 0.33
CA TYR A 381 -21.39 -36.78 1.04
C TYR A 381 -22.15 -37.82 1.88
N ARG A 382 -22.74 -37.34 2.97
CA ARG A 382 -23.72 -38.07 3.75
C ARG A 382 -25.02 -37.27 3.78
N PHE A 383 -26.07 -37.81 3.18
CA PHE A 383 -27.39 -37.21 3.17
C PHE A 383 -28.19 -37.67 4.39
N GLN A 384 -28.85 -36.74 5.09
CA GLN A 384 -29.64 -37.03 6.28
C GLN A 384 -31.03 -36.39 6.16
N LEU A 385 -32.07 -37.14 6.52
CA LEU A 385 -33.47 -36.71 6.51
C LEU A 385 -34.16 -37.17 7.80
N SER A 386 -35.02 -36.33 8.36
CA SER A 386 -35.77 -36.62 9.57
C SER A 386 -37.15 -35.95 9.54
N ALA A 387 -38.12 -36.54 10.23
CA ALA A 387 -39.38 -35.87 10.58
C ALA A 387 -39.23 -34.98 11.85
N ASP A 388 -38.14 -35.14 12.60
CA ASP A 388 -37.82 -34.35 13.79
C ASP A 388 -37.02 -33.09 13.41
N PRO A 389 -37.50 -31.87 13.77
CA PRO A 389 -36.77 -30.61 13.53
C PRO A 389 -35.37 -30.58 14.15
N GLN A 390 -35.13 -31.32 15.23
CA GLN A 390 -33.83 -31.38 15.89
C GLN A 390 -32.89 -32.42 15.26
N MET A 391 -33.35 -33.19 14.27
CA MET A 391 -32.58 -34.21 13.56
C MET A 391 -31.96 -35.25 14.51
N LYS A 392 -32.60 -35.53 15.66
CA LYS A 392 -32.12 -36.54 16.63
C LYS A 392 -32.39 -37.96 16.14
N THR A 393 -33.54 -38.16 15.50
CA THR A 393 -33.95 -39.45 14.93
C THR A 393 -33.95 -39.37 13.42
N LEU A 394 -32.97 -39.97 12.77
CA LEU A 394 -32.85 -39.93 11.31
C LEU A 394 -33.75 -40.99 10.67
N THR A 395 -34.61 -40.56 9.76
CA THR A 395 -35.42 -41.45 8.91
C THR A 395 -34.60 -41.98 7.74
N VAL A 396 -33.74 -41.14 7.17
CA VAL A 396 -32.74 -41.54 6.15
C VAL A 396 -31.39 -41.03 6.57
N ASP A 397 -30.38 -41.89 6.47
CA ASP A 397 -28.99 -41.56 6.72
C ASP A 397 -28.10 -42.33 5.73
N GLN A 398 -27.72 -41.66 4.65
CA GLN A 398 -27.07 -42.27 3.49
C GLN A 398 -25.65 -41.72 3.31
N PRO A 399 -24.61 -42.43 3.77
CA PRO A 399 -23.21 -42.03 3.57
C PRO A 399 -22.65 -42.48 2.21
N GLY A 400 -21.47 -41.96 1.86
CA GLY A 400 -20.69 -42.45 0.71
C GLY A 400 -21.16 -41.95 -0.66
N LEU A 401 -22.03 -40.94 -0.70
CA LEU A 401 -22.49 -40.35 -1.95
C LEU A 401 -21.35 -39.58 -2.63
N THR A 402 -21.09 -39.85 -3.90
CA THR A 402 -20.05 -39.13 -4.69
C THR A 402 -20.65 -38.03 -5.55
N GLN A 403 -21.93 -38.14 -5.91
CA GLN A 403 -22.67 -37.09 -6.59
C GLN A 403 -23.36 -36.17 -5.57
N PRO A 404 -23.52 -34.87 -5.88
CA PRO A 404 -24.13 -33.92 -4.96
C PRO A 404 -25.67 -33.98 -5.01
N GLN A 405 -26.21 -35.20 -4.95
CA GLN A 405 -27.63 -35.47 -4.98
C GLN A 405 -28.01 -36.76 -4.24
N ALA A 406 -29.24 -36.81 -3.76
CA ALA A 406 -29.85 -38.00 -3.17
C ALA A 406 -31.34 -38.08 -3.57
N THR A 407 -31.81 -39.29 -3.86
CA THR A 407 -33.23 -39.52 -4.20
C THR A 407 -33.89 -40.28 -3.07
N VAL A 408 -34.99 -39.74 -2.54
CA VAL A 408 -35.83 -40.42 -1.56
C VAL A 408 -37.24 -40.59 -2.14
N THR A 409 -37.84 -41.76 -1.92
CA THR A 409 -39.17 -42.07 -2.44
C THR A 409 -40.18 -42.22 -1.32
N ASN A 410 -41.46 -42.02 -1.65
CA ASN A 410 -42.59 -42.34 -0.76
C ASN A 410 -42.58 -41.60 0.60
N LEU A 411 -42.10 -40.35 0.62
CA LEU A 411 -42.24 -39.50 1.79
C LEU A 411 -43.72 -39.18 2.03
N ALA A 412 -44.14 -39.37 3.29
CA ALA A 412 -45.48 -39.02 3.75
C ALA A 412 -45.70 -37.50 3.70
N ALA A 413 -46.97 -37.09 3.65
CA ALA A 413 -47.32 -35.68 3.82
C ALA A 413 -46.87 -35.19 5.20
N GLY A 414 -46.39 -33.95 5.29
CA GLY A 414 -45.85 -33.38 6.52
C GLY A 414 -44.58 -32.55 6.30
N ALA A 415 -43.96 -32.17 7.42
CA ALA A 415 -42.71 -31.44 7.46
C ALA A 415 -41.52 -32.41 7.58
N TRP A 416 -40.52 -32.23 6.73
CA TRP A 416 -39.30 -33.01 6.69
C TRP A 416 -38.10 -32.08 6.79
N TYR A 417 -37.12 -32.46 7.60
CA TYR A 417 -35.89 -31.74 7.82
C TYR A 417 -34.74 -32.52 7.22
N TRP A 418 -33.90 -31.87 6.43
CA TRP A 418 -32.78 -32.52 5.79
C TRP A 418 -31.50 -31.70 5.87
N ARG A 419 -30.36 -32.37 5.80
CA ARG A 419 -29.05 -31.73 5.69
C ARG A 419 -28.08 -32.65 4.97
N VAL A 420 -26.93 -32.08 4.60
CA VAL A 420 -25.84 -32.80 3.96
C VAL A 420 -24.57 -32.57 4.76
N VAL A 421 -23.80 -33.64 4.95
CA VAL A 421 -22.42 -33.55 5.41
C VAL A 421 -21.51 -33.73 4.21
N SER A 422 -20.59 -32.80 3.98
CA SER A 422 -19.48 -32.98 3.03
C SER A 422 -18.26 -33.46 3.79
N ILE A 423 -17.68 -34.54 3.31
CA ILE A 423 -16.37 -35.05 3.72
C ILE A 423 -15.41 -34.75 2.57
N ARG A 424 -14.35 -33.99 2.84
CA ARG A 424 -13.39 -33.53 1.83
C ARG A 424 -11.98 -33.96 2.21
N TYR A 425 -11.27 -34.54 1.24
CA TYR A 425 -9.85 -34.87 1.35
C TYR A 425 -9.04 -34.02 0.37
N LYS A 426 -8.07 -33.26 0.89
CA LYS A 426 -7.18 -32.39 0.13
C LYS A 426 -5.79 -32.40 0.79
N ASP A 427 -4.73 -32.61 0.01
CA ASP A 427 -3.33 -32.54 0.45
C ASP A 427 -3.01 -33.35 1.73
N GLY A 428 -3.56 -34.56 1.85
CA GLY A 428 -3.35 -35.40 3.03
C GLY A 428 -4.26 -35.07 4.22
N ALA A 429 -5.00 -33.96 4.16
CA ALA A 429 -5.90 -33.51 5.21
C ALA A 429 -7.36 -33.90 4.93
N PHE A 430 -8.05 -34.32 5.98
CA PHE A 430 -9.46 -34.60 5.99
C PHE A 430 -10.22 -33.45 6.66
N THR A 431 -11.27 -32.96 6.02
CA THR A 431 -12.17 -31.93 6.56
C THR A 431 -13.62 -32.37 6.43
N GLN A 432 -14.42 -32.11 7.47
CA GLN A 432 -15.85 -32.39 7.48
C GLN A 432 -16.63 -31.08 7.64
N LYS A 433 -17.55 -30.81 6.71
CA LYS A 433 -18.42 -29.64 6.75
C LYS A 433 -19.88 -30.07 6.84
N LEU A 434 -20.57 -29.57 7.86
CA LEU A 434 -21.99 -29.81 8.08
C LEU A 434 -22.80 -28.69 7.43
N GLY A 435 -23.67 -29.03 6.49
CA GLY A 435 -24.60 -28.07 5.88
C GLY A 435 -25.76 -27.70 6.82
N PRO A 436 -26.41 -26.54 6.57
CA PRO A 436 -27.55 -26.11 7.37
C PRO A 436 -28.74 -27.07 7.20
N VAL A 437 -29.57 -27.18 8.24
CA VAL A 437 -30.84 -27.93 8.16
C VAL A 437 -31.84 -27.17 7.30
N GLN A 438 -32.46 -27.86 6.36
CA GLN A 438 -33.45 -27.34 5.42
C GLN A 438 -34.81 -27.98 5.69
N LEU A 439 -35.89 -27.24 5.44
CA LEU A 439 -37.27 -27.70 5.58
C LEU A 439 -37.89 -28.02 4.21
N LEU A 440 -38.51 -29.19 4.10
CA LEU A 440 -39.38 -29.60 3.01
C LEU A 440 -40.79 -29.81 3.55
N ARG A 441 -41.80 -29.18 2.94
CA ARG A 441 -43.21 -29.42 3.26
C ARG A 441 -43.88 -30.18 2.12
N ILE A 442 -44.58 -31.26 2.44
CA ILE A 442 -45.29 -32.08 1.45
C ILE A 442 -46.79 -32.05 1.75
N GLY A 443 -47.60 -31.63 0.78
CA GLY A 443 -49.06 -31.70 0.84
C GLY A 443 -49.75 -30.58 1.61
N GLN A 444 -49.17 -29.36 1.62
CA GLN A 444 -49.89 -28.14 1.96
C GLN A 444 -50.52 -27.52 0.73
#